data_AF-K6G7T1-F1
#
_entry.id   AF-K6G7T1-F1
#
_cell.length_a   1.000
_cell.length_b   1.000
_cell.length_c   1.000
_cell.angle_alpha   90.00
_cell.angle_beta   90.00
_cell.angle_gamma   90.00
#
_symmetry.space_group_name_H-M   'P 1'
#
loop_
_entity.id
_entity.type
_entity.pdbx_description
1 polymer ?
#
loop_
_entity_poly.entity_id
_entity_poly.type
_entity_poly.pdbx_seq_one_letter_code
_entity_poly.pdbx_strand_id
1 'polypeptide(L)'
;MSKYLTSIALIAAGLGPLLIDIGTTHLLNPDWDAHARVHEVWRLSTNSLITMLGLYLLWIKQREFLAALLSSCLLIGFWISVFLMPFYGGLPVGNGIDELAPLGIPLNIFSFGVVILIQILGFILLKSDHKSI
;
A
#
# COMPACT_ATOMS: atom_id res chain seq x y z
N MET A 1 8.99 12.87 14.16
CA MET A 1 7.54 12.63 13.86
C MET A 1 7.36 11.89 12.54
N SER A 2 8.09 12.27 11.50
CA SER A 2 8.14 11.64 10.16
C SER A 2 8.39 10.12 10.18
N LYS A 3 9.23 9.59 11.07
CA LYS A 3 9.44 8.14 11.24
C LYS A 3 8.16 7.38 11.56
N TYR A 4 7.33 7.92 12.45
CA TYR A 4 6.07 7.26 12.83
C TYR A 4 5.08 7.27 11.66
N LEU A 5 4.95 8.40 10.97
CA LEU A 5 4.09 8.50 9.78
C LEU A 5 4.54 7.54 8.67
N THR A 6 5.85 7.45 8.41
CA THR A 6 6.42 6.51 7.43
C THR A 6 6.21 5.06 7.86
N SER A 7 6.30 4.76 9.16
CA SER A 7 6.00 3.41 9.68
C SER A 7 4.54 3.04 9.47
N ILE A 8 3.62 3.96 9.79
CA ILE A 8 2.18 3.77 9.55
C ILE A 8 1.94 3.50 8.06
N ALA A 9 2.54 4.30 7.18
CA ALA A 9 2.36 4.13 5.74
C ALA A 9 2.92 2.79 5.22
N LEU A 10 4.12 2.39 5.65
CA LEU A 10 4.70 1.08 5.30
C LEU A 10 3.82 -0.09 5.76
N ILE A 11 3.33 -0.04 7.00
CA ILE A 11 2.49 -1.10 7.57
C ILE A 11 1.14 -1.14 6.86
N ALA A 12 0.47 0.01 6.72
CA ALA A 12 -0.84 0.08 6.09
C ALA A 12 -0.79 -0.34 4.62
N ALA A 13 0.17 0.15 3.84
CA ALA A 13 0.27 -0.15 2.41
C ALA A 13 0.83 -1.56 2.12
N GLY A 14 1.75 -2.06 2.95
CA GLY A 14 2.44 -3.32 2.66
C GLY A 14 1.92 -4.53 3.42
N LEU A 15 1.40 -4.36 4.64
CA LEU A 15 0.88 -5.45 5.47
C LEU A 15 -0.65 -5.42 5.63
N GLY A 16 -1.29 -4.25 5.45
CA GLY A 16 -2.76 -4.16 5.41
C GLY A 16 -3.38 -5.14 4.39
N PRO A 17 -2.94 -5.11 3.11
CA PRO A 17 -3.36 -6.06 2.08
C PRO A 17 -3.18 -7.53 2.49
N LEU A 18 -2.10 -7.87 3.21
CA LEU A 18 -1.86 -9.25 3.66
C LEU A 18 -2.98 -9.78 4.56
N LEU A 19 -3.62 -8.90 5.35
CA LEU A 19 -4.69 -9.28 6.27
C LEU A 19 -6.07 -9.31 5.61
N ILE A 20 -6.26 -8.52 4.55
CA ILE A 20 -7.57 -8.29 3.91
C ILE A 20 -7.73 -9.18 2.68
N ASP A 21 -6.65 -9.40 1.94
CA ASP A 21 -6.70 -10.04 0.61
C ASP A 21 -6.45 -11.55 0.69
N ILE A 22 -6.16 -12.08 1.89
CA ILE A 22 -6.17 -13.54 2.13
C ILE A 22 -7.59 -13.96 2.50
N GLY A 23 -8.37 -14.34 1.49
CA GLY A 23 -9.75 -14.80 1.69
C GLY A 23 -10.48 -15.11 0.39
N THR A 24 -11.73 -15.52 0.52
CA THR A 24 -12.59 -15.93 -0.62
C THR A 24 -13.05 -14.77 -1.50
N THR A 25 -12.82 -13.53 -1.08
CA THR A 25 -13.05 -12.34 -1.93
C THR A 25 -11.85 -12.04 -2.83
N HIS A 26 -10.66 -12.56 -2.51
CA HIS A 26 -9.39 -12.20 -3.16
C HIS A 26 -8.55 -13.45 -3.47
N LEU A 27 -7.49 -13.74 -2.72
CA LEU A 27 -6.54 -14.82 -3.01
C LEU A 27 -7.21 -16.18 -3.21
N LEU A 28 -8.29 -16.46 -2.49
CA LEU A 28 -9.05 -17.72 -2.56
C LEU A 28 -10.39 -17.55 -3.29
N ASN A 29 -10.53 -16.51 -4.11
CA ASN A 29 -11.73 -16.27 -4.90
C ASN A 29 -11.93 -17.41 -5.92
N PRO A 30 -13.09 -18.11 -5.89
CA PRO A 30 -13.36 -19.23 -6.79
C PRO A 30 -13.50 -18.81 -8.25
N ASP A 31 -13.82 -17.54 -8.53
CA ASP A 31 -13.98 -17.01 -9.87
C ASP A 31 -12.65 -16.59 -10.50
N TRP A 32 -11.59 -16.45 -9.69
CA TRP A 32 -10.25 -16.13 -10.20
C TRP A 32 -9.56 -17.37 -10.76
N ASP A 33 -8.85 -17.19 -11.87
CA ASP A 33 -8.04 -18.24 -12.44
C ASP A 33 -6.82 -18.56 -11.55
N ALA A 34 -6.21 -19.73 -11.75
CA ALA A 34 -5.07 -20.16 -10.94
C ALA A 34 -3.84 -19.24 -11.08
N HIS A 35 -3.67 -18.60 -12.24
CA HIS A 35 -2.55 -17.70 -12.48
C HIS A 35 -2.71 -16.37 -11.73
N ALA A 36 -3.91 -15.79 -11.69
CA ALA A 36 -4.18 -14.58 -10.88
C ALA A 36 -3.77 -14.76 -9.42
N ARG A 37 -4.01 -15.94 -8.83
CA ARG A 37 -3.57 -16.25 -7.45
C ARG A 37 -2.07 -16.20 -7.27
N VAL A 38 -1.29 -16.60 -8.27
CA VAL A 38 0.18 -16.50 -8.23
C VAL A 38 0.63 -15.04 -8.19
N HIS A 39 0.04 -14.19 -9.04
CA HIS A 39 0.32 -12.75 -9.02
C HIS A 39 -0.09 -12.09 -7.72
N GLU A 40 -1.19 -12.54 -7.12
CA GLU A 40 -1.65 -12.05 -5.82
C GLU A 40 -0.65 -12.36 -4.70
N VAL A 41 -0.23 -13.63 -4.58
CA VAL A 41 0.80 -14.02 -3.61
C VAL A 41 2.12 -13.30 -3.88
N TRP A 42 2.49 -13.13 -5.15
CA TRP A 42 3.71 -12.39 -5.52
C TRP A 42 3.61 -10.92 -5.07
N ARG A 43 2.48 -10.25 -5.31
CA ARG A 43 2.25 -8.87 -4.84
C ARG A 43 2.35 -8.78 -3.32
N LEU A 44 1.60 -9.61 -2.60
CA LEU A 44 1.53 -9.60 -1.13
C LEU A 44 2.90 -9.87 -0.49
N SER A 45 3.62 -10.87 -0.99
CA SER A 45 4.96 -11.21 -0.48
C SER A 45 5.99 -10.12 -0.78
N THR A 46 5.99 -9.57 -1.99
CA THR A 46 6.89 -8.46 -2.36
C THR A 46 6.65 -7.24 -1.49
N ASN A 47 5.38 -6.85 -1.33
CA ASN A 47 5.00 -5.71 -0.50
C ASN A 47 5.40 -5.93 0.97
N SER A 48 5.20 -7.14 1.50
CA SER A 48 5.62 -7.50 2.85
C SER A 48 7.14 -7.40 3.03
N LEU A 49 7.93 -7.91 2.07
CA LEU A 49 9.39 -7.82 2.09
C LEU A 49 9.88 -6.36 2.02
N ILE A 50 9.28 -5.54 1.16
CA ILE A 50 9.59 -4.10 1.06
C ILE A 50 9.26 -3.40 2.38
N THR A 51 8.13 -3.72 3.01
CA THR A 51 7.77 -3.13 4.31
C THR A 51 8.74 -3.52 5.40
N MET A 52 9.12 -4.80 5.50
CA MET A 52 10.14 -5.25 6.47
C MET A 52 11.48 -4.55 6.24
N LEU A 53 11.92 -4.44 4.99
CA LEU A 53 13.13 -3.70 4.62
C LEU A 53 13.02 -2.22 4.98
N GLY A 54 11.89 -1.58 4.68
CA GLY A 54 11.61 -0.18 5.00
C GLY A 54 11.66 0.09 6.50
N LEU A 55 11.01 -0.75 7.31
CA LEU A 55 11.01 -0.64 8.77
C LEU A 55 12.41 -0.87 9.35
N TYR A 56 13.16 -1.85 8.83
CA TYR A 56 14.56 -2.07 9.20
C TYR A 56 15.43 -0.84 8.90
N LEU A 57 15.32 -0.29 7.68
CA LEU A 57 16.07 0.89 7.28
C LEU A 57 15.72 2.09 8.16
N LEU A 58 14.45 2.26 8.50
CA LEU A 58 13.94 3.37 9.29
C LEU A 58 14.38 3.31 10.76
N TRP A 59 14.17 2.17 11.42
CA TRP A 59 14.34 2.05 12.87
C TRP A 59 15.71 1.55 13.28
N ILE A 60 16.38 0.73 12.45
CA ILE A 60 17.69 0.14 12.78
C ILE A 60 18.81 0.90 12.09
N LYS A 61 18.69 1.17 10.79
CA LYS A 61 19.74 1.87 10.02
C LYS A 61 19.62 3.39 10.02
N GLN A 62 18.54 3.94 10.57
CA GLN A 62 18.28 5.38 10.61
C GLN A 62 18.31 6.04 9.21
N ARG A 63 17.96 5.29 8.17
CA ARG A 63 17.91 5.73 6.76
C ARG A 63 16.48 6.13 6.40
N GLU A 64 16.02 7.21 7.02
CA GLU A 64 14.60 7.61 6.97
C GLU A 64 14.11 7.98 5.56
N PHE A 65 14.89 8.76 4.81
CA PHE A 65 14.53 9.12 3.43
C PHE A 65 14.37 7.89 2.53
N LEU A 66 15.25 6.89 2.67
CA LEU A 66 15.16 5.66 1.89
C LEU A 66 13.93 4.82 2.26
N ALA A 67 13.61 4.74 3.55
CA ALA A 67 12.38 4.07 4.00
C ALA A 67 11.11 4.78 3.49
N ALA A 68 11.11 6.12 3.47
CA ALA A 68 10.01 6.92 2.91
C ALA A 68 9.86 6.72 1.40
N LEU A 69 10.97 6.58 0.65
CA LEU A 69 10.93 6.22 -0.76
C LEU A 69 10.34 4.82 -0.97
N LEU A 70 10.75 3.82 -0.18
CA LEU A 70 10.18 2.47 -0.27
C LEU A 70 8.66 2.46 0.02
N SER A 71 8.21 3.21 1.03
CA SER A 71 6.78 3.41 1.29
C SER A 71 6.06 4.03 0.09
N SER A 72 6.69 5.02 -0.54
CA SER A 72 6.14 5.67 -1.73
C SER A 72 6.03 4.73 -2.92
N CYS A 73 6.99 3.82 -3.11
CA CYS A 73 6.90 2.80 -4.17
C CYS A 73 5.67 1.91 -4.00
N LEU A 74 5.33 1.49 -2.78
CA LEU A 74 4.12 0.71 -2.51
C LEU A 74 2.86 1.49 -2.86
N LEU A 75 2.77 2.75 -2.39
CA LEU A 75 1.61 3.61 -2.60
C LEU A 75 1.44 3.99 -4.08
N ILE A 76 2.51 4.42 -4.74
CA ILE A 76 2.50 4.79 -6.16
C ILE A 76 2.16 3.57 -7.01
N GLY A 77 2.66 2.37 -6.67
CA GLY A 77 2.29 1.13 -7.36
C GLY A 77 0.78 0.88 -7.34
N PHE A 78 0.13 1.05 -6.19
CA PHE A 78 -1.33 0.98 -6.09
C PHE A 78 -2.03 2.04 -6.95
N TRP A 79 -1.58 3.30 -6.89
CA TRP A 79 -2.19 4.38 -7.67
C TRP A 79 -2.00 4.22 -9.18
N ILE A 80 -0.87 3.68 -9.63
CA ILE A 80 -0.67 3.32 -11.03
C ILE A 80 -1.72 2.28 -11.45
N SER A 81 -1.97 1.25 -10.64
CA SER A 81 -3.04 0.27 -10.89
C SER A 81 -4.41 0.96 -11.00
N VAL A 82 -4.78 1.79 -10.02
CA VAL A 82 -6.08 2.51 -10.02
C VAL A 82 -6.24 3.40 -11.25
N PHE A 83 -5.22 4.15 -11.65
CA PHE A 83 -5.32 5.04 -12.80
C PHE A 83 -5.27 4.30 -14.15
N LEU A 84 -4.62 3.14 -14.20
CA LEU A 84 -4.47 2.38 -15.43
C LEU A 84 -5.53 1.27 -15.61
N MET A 85 -6.34 0.97 -14.59
CA MET A 85 -7.37 -0.07 -14.66
C MET A 85 -8.27 -0.02 -15.91
N PRO A 86 -8.68 1.15 -16.45
CA PRO A 86 -9.52 1.17 -17.66
C PRO A 86 -8.82 0.60 -18.91
N PHE A 87 -7.48 0.57 -18.93
CA PHE A 87 -6.71 0.11 -20.09
C PHE A 87 -6.51 -1.41 -20.14
N TYR A 88 -6.72 -2.11 -19.02
CA TYR A 88 -6.59 -3.57 -18.93
C TYR A 88 -7.84 -4.28 -18.41
N GLY A 89 -8.98 -3.57 -18.35
CA GLY A 89 -10.25 -4.12 -17.87
C GLY A 89 -10.27 -4.40 -16.37
N GLY A 90 -9.47 -3.67 -15.59
CA GLY A 90 -9.43 -3.80 -14.13
C GLY A 90 -10.66 -3.16 -13.46
N LEU A 91 -10.96 -3.63 -12.25
CA LEU A 91 -12.02 -3.10 -11.39
C LEU A 91 -11.46 -2.79 -9.99
N PRO A 92 -11.98 -1.76 -9.31
CA PRO A 92 -11.55 -1.43 -7.95
C PRO A 92 -12.08 -2.44 -6.92
N VAL A 93 -13.19 -3.13 -7.23
CA VAL A 93 -13.82 -4.17 -6.41
C VAL A 93 -14.18 -5.33 -7.34
N GLY A 94 -13.99 -6.57 -6.89
CA GLY A 94 -14.33 -7.75 -7.70
C GLY A 94 -15.83 -7.87 -7.99
N ASN A 95 -16.18 -8.50 -9.12
CA ASN A 95 -17.58 -8.69 -9.49
C ASN A 95 -18.33 -9.51 -8.44
N GLY A 96 -19.52 -9.07 -8.05
CA GLY A 96 -20.35 -9.76 -7.06
C GLY A 96 -19.83 -9.67 -5.61
N ILE A 97 -18.76 -8.93 -5.37
CA ILE A 97 -18.24 -8.64 -4.03
C ILE A 97 -18.85 -7.32 -3.55
N ASP A 98 -19.53 -7.37 -2.41
CA ASP A 98 -19.98 -6.18 -1.71
C ASP A 98 -18.87 -5.74 -0.74
N GLU A 99 -18.21 -4.62 -1.06
CA GLU A 99 -17.20 -4.01 -0.19
C GLU A 99 -17.71 -2.70 0.37
N LEU A 100 -17.22 -2.35 1.57
CA LEU A 100 -17.52 -1.07 2.18
C LEU A 100 -17.11 0.08 1.23
N ALA A 101 -17.98 1.05 1.05
CA ALA A 101 -17.72 2.22 0.22
C ALA A 101 -17.94 3.53 1.00
N PRO A 102 -17.01 3.94 1.87
CA PRO A 102 -17.13 5.20 2.59
C PRO A 102 -17.24 6.37 1.61
N LEU A 103 -18.28 7.20 1.78
CA LEU A 103 -18.57 8.33 0.88
C LEU A 103 -18.81 7.91 -0.59
N GLY A 104 -19.17 6.65 -0.84
CA GLY A 104 -19.33 6.10 -2.18
C GLY A 104 -18.01 5.77 -2.90
N ILE A 105 -16.88 5.77 -2.18
CA ILE A 105 -15.56 5.42 -2.72
C ILE A 105 -15.18 4.02 -2.21
N PRO A 106 -14.73 3.09 -3.08
CA PRO A 106 -14.25 1.76 -2.66
C PRO A 106 -13.24 1.82 -1.51
N LEU A 107 -13.37 0.92 -0.53
CA LEU A 107 -12.57 0.93 0.70
C LEU A 107 -11.06 0.97 0.43
N ASN A 108 -10.58 0.22 -0.56
CA ASN A 108 -9.17 0.20 -0.94
C ASN A 108 -8.68 1.59 -1.41
N ILE A 109 -9.39 2.24 -2.34
CA ILE A 109 -9.07 3.58 -2.85
C ILE A 109 -9.14 4.60 -1.72
N PHE A 110 -10.19 4.55 -0.90
CA PHE A 110 -10.34 5.45 0.24
C PHE A 110 -9.17 5.30 1.23
N SER A 111 -8.87 4.07 1.63
CA SER A 111 -7.82 3.76 2.60
C SER A 111 -6.44 4.16 2.09
N PHE A 112 -6.09 3.79 0.86
CA PHE A 112 -4.82 4.19 0.25
C PHE A 112 -4.74 5.70 -0.01
N GLY A 113 -5.89 6.37 -0.20
CA GLY A 113 -6.01 7.84 -0.22
C GLY A 113 -5.60 8.48 1.10
N VAL A 114 -6.07 7.94 2.22
CA VAL A 114 -5.63 8.41 3.54
C VAL A 114 -4.14 8.13 3.75
N VAL A 115 -3.67 6.93 3.40
CA VAL A 115 -2.27 6.53 3.63
C VAL A 115 -1.29 7.37 2.80
N ILE A 116 -1.61 7.71 1.55
CA ILE A 116 -0.71 8.57 0.76
C ILE A 116 -0.63 9.99 1.33
N LEU A 117 -1.72 10.53 1.88
CA LEU A 117 -1.69 11.83 2.57
C LEU A 117 -0.82 11.78 3.83
N ILE A 118 -0.89 10.70 4.60
CA ILE A 118 -0.01 10.45 5.75
C ILE A 118 1.46 10.44 5.31
N GLN A 119 1.77 9.74 4.21
CA GLN A 119 3.14 9.67 3.69
C GLN A 119 3.65 11.02 3.17
N ILE A 120 2.79 11.81 2.52
CA ILE A 120 3.12 13.18 2.08
C ILE A 120 3.46 14.05 3.29
N LEU A 121 2.66 14.00 4.37
CA LEU A 121 2.97 14.68 5.63
C LEU A 121 4.30 14.17 6.22
N GLY A 122 4.55 12.87 6.14
CA GLY A 122 5.84 12.26 6.51
C GLY A 122 7.03 12.93 5.82
N PHE A 123 6.96 13.14 4.49
CA PHE A 123 8.01 13.84 3.74
C PHE A 123 8.15 15.32 4.12
N ILE A 124 7.03 16.03 4.33
CA ILE A 124 7.06 17.44 4.71
C ILE A 124 7.80 17.62 6.05
N LEU A 125 7.52 16.75 7.02
CA LEU A 125 8.17 16.78 8.32
C LEU A 125 9.64 16.37 8.23
N LEU A 126 9.96 15.34 7.45
CA LEU A 126 11.35 14.92 7.21
C LEU A 126 12.21 16.06 6.64
N LYS A 127 11.67 16.81 5.68
CA LYS A 127 12.37 17.97 5.09
C LYS A 127 12.58 19.10 6.09
N SER A 128 11.64 19.29 7.02
CA SER A 128 11.74 20.32 8.05
C SER A 128 12.85 20.00 9.05
N ASP A 129 12.98 18.73 9.46
CA ASP A 129 14.02 18.27 10.39
C ASP A 129 15.44 18.38 9.80
N HIS A 130 15.58 18.28 8.47
CA HIS A 130 16.86 18.45 7.78
C HIS A 130 17.27 19.91 7.55
N LYS A 131 16.34 20.87 7.64
CA LYS A 131 16.65 22.31 7.49
C LYS A 131 17.06 23.00 8.80
N SER A 132 16.86 22.34 9.94
CA SER A 132 17.18 22.86 11.28
C SER A 132 18.58 22.51 11.79
N ILE A 133 19.46 22.02 10.92
CA ILE A 133 20.88 21.72 11.17
C ILE A 133 21.72 22.66 10.31
#